data_AF-A0A956CE12-F1
#
_entry.id   AF-A0A956CE12-F1
#
_cell.length_a   1.000
_cell.length_b   1.000
_cell.length_c   1.000
_cell.angle_alpha   90.00
_cell.angle_beta   90.00
_cell.angle_gamma   90.00
#
_symmetry.space_group_name_H-M   'P 1'
#
loop_
_entity.id
_entity.type
_entity.pdbx_description
1 polymer ?
#
loop_
_entity_poly.entity_id
_entity_poly.type
_entity_poly.pdbx_seq_one_letter_code
_entity_poly.pdbx_strand_id
1 'polypeptide(L)' 'MIELRFLEELYSGRAIDAAVKAFEGFAKAELRREPGVFIVELTSTSEHDETTIARELENYALGATVEEGRAGSV' A
#
# COMPACT_ATOMS: atom_id res chain seq x y z
N MET A 1 9.08 -0.44 12.90
CA MET A 1 7.90 0.15 12.26
C MET A 1 8.37 1.07 11.15
N ILE A 2 7.72 1.02 9.98
CA ILE A 2 7.97 1.89 8.83
C ILE A 2 6.67 2.60 8.44
N GLU A 3 6.79 3.86 8.02
CA GLU A 3 5.68 4.64 7.44
C GLU A 3 5.87 4.74 5.93
N LEU A 4 4.84 4.39 5.17
CA LEU A 4 4.74 4.59 3.72
C LEU A 4 3.74 5.71 3.42
N ARG A 5 4.06 6.55 2.44
CA ARG A 5 3.23 7.70 2.05
C ARG A 5 2.92 7.61 0.56
N PHE A 6 1.64 7.49 0.23
CA PHE A 6 1.15 7.37 -1.15
C PHE A 6 0.36 8.62 -1.53
N LEU A 7 0.85 9.39 -2.49
CA LEU A 7 0.18 10.61 -2.95
C LEU A 7 -1.15 10.27 -3.62
N GLU A 8 -2.24 10.94 -3.23
CA GLU A 8 -3.59 10.72 -3.79
C GLU A 8 -3.67 11.01 -5.29
N GLU A 9 -2.78 11.87 -5.81
CA GLU A 9 -2.70 12.18 -7.24
C GLU A 9 -2.12 11.03 -8.06
N LEU A 10 -1.35 10.14 -7.43
CA LEU A 10 -0.63 9.05 -8.10
C LEU A 10 -1.22 7.68 -7.80
N TYR A 11 -1.82 7.49 -6.62
CA TYR A 11 -2.28 6.19 -6.13
C TYR A 11 -3.79 6.14 -5.92
N SER A 12 -4.39 5.01 -6.28
CA SER A 12 -5.78 4.72 -5.90
C SER A 12 -5.85 4.27 -4.45
N GLY A 13 -6.72 4.90 -3.66
CA GLY A 13 -7.01 4.45 -2.29
C GLY A 13 -7.49 2.99 -2.23
N ARG A 14 -8.21 2.51 -3.26
CA ARG A 14 -8.63 1.10 -3.35
C ARG A 14 -7.45 0.17 -3.61
N ALA A 15 -6.50 0.59 -4.45
CA ALA A 15 -5.29 -0.17 -4.70
C ALA A 15 -4.43 -0.30 -3.44
N ILE A 16 -4.36 0.75 -2.62
CA ILE A 16 -3.64 0.73 -1.33
C ILE A 16 -4.37 -0.18 -0.32
N ASP A 17 -5.70 -0.10 -0.22
CA ASP A 17 -6.49 -1.00 0.63
C ASP A 17 -6.30 -2.48 0.22
N ALA A 18 -6.29 -2.76 -1.09
CA ALA A 18 -6.01 -4.10 -1.61
C ALA A 18 -4.58 -4.56 -1.28
N ALA A 19 -3.59 -3.67 -1.39
CA ALA A 19 -2.21 -3.95 -1.01
C ALA A 19 -2.10 -4.28 0.49
N VAL A 20 -2.68 -3.46 1.36
CA VAL A 20 -2.68 -3.71 2.81
C VAL A 20 -3.24 -5.09 3.14
N LYS A 21 -4.40 -5.44 2.55
CA LYS A 21 -5.03 -6.76 2.74
C LYS A 21 -4.17 -7.92 2.25
N ALA A 22 -3.51 -7.77 1.10
CA ALA A 22 -2.64 -8.81 0.55
C ALA A 22 -1.43 -9.12 1.46
N PHE A 23 -1.03 -8.18 2.31
CA PHE A 23 0.15 -8.30 3.17
C PHE A 23 -0.16 -8.56 4.66
N GLU A 24 -1.42 -8.74 5.05
CA GLU A 24 -1.83 -9.01 6.45
C GLU A 24 -1.17 -10.25 7.07
N GLY A 25 -0.75 -11.22 6.24
CA GLY A 25 -0.02 -12.41 6.70
C GLY A 25 1.44 -12.14 7.07
N PHE A 26 2.02 -11.03 6.61
CA PHE A 26 3.44 -10.70 6.79
C PHE A 26 3.65 -9.54 7.76
N ALA A 27 2.66 -8.64 7.87
CA ALA A 27 2.73 -7.47 8.73
C ALA A 27 1.37 -7.04 9.25
N LYS A 28 1.38 -6.38 10.41
CA LYS A 28 0.28 -5.52 10.83
C LYS A 28 0.43 -4.18 10.13
N ALA A 29 -0.66 -3.70 9.54
CA ALA A 29 -0.70 -2.43 8.84
C ALA A 29 -1.89 -1.59 9.30
N GLU A 30 -1.65 -0.30 9.52
CA GLU A 30 -2.69 0.70 9.77
C GLU A 30 -2.71 1.67 8.60
N LEU A 31 -3.87 1.76 7.93
CA LEU A 31 -4.11 2.69 6.83
C LEU A 31 -4.91 3.89 7.33
N ARG A 32 -4.38 5.09 7.14
CA ARG A 32 -5.10 6.35 7.34
C ARG A 32 -5.02 7.22 6.09
N ARG A 33 -6.01 8.10 5.93
CA ARG A 33 -6.02 9.11 4.87
C ARG A 33 -5.82 10.49 5.49
N GLU A 34 -4.85 11.22 4.97
CA GLU A 34 -4.62 12.64 5.25
C GLU A 34 -4.84 13.44 3.97
N PRO A 35 -4.99 14.79 4.03
CA PRO A 35 -5.18 15.59 2.83
C PRO A 35 -4.07 15.38 1.79
N GLY A 36 -4.43 14.77 0.65
CA GLY A 36 -3.53 14.54 -0.48
C GLY A 36 -2.61 13.33 -0.35
N VAL A 37 -2.72 12.54 0.72
CA VAL A 37 -1.84 11.39 0.95
C VAL A 37 -2.54 10.28 1.75
N PHE A 38 -2.33 9.04 1.33
CA PHE A 38 -2.62 7.87 2.16
C PHE A 38 -1.35 7.46 2.90
N ILE A 39 -1.49 7.16 4.18
CA ILE A 39 -0.39 6.73 5.02
C ILE A 39 -0.64 5.30 5.47
N VAL A 40 0.34 4.44 5.26
CA VAL A 40 0.36 3.07 5.77
C VAL A 40 1.49 2.95 6.78
N GLU A 41 1.14 2.72 8.04
CA GLU A 41 2.10 2.35 9.07
C GLU A 41 2.18 0.84 9.14
N LEU A 42 3.39 0.29 9.04
CA LEU A 42 3.62 -1.13 8.90
C LEU A 42 4.59 -1.62 9.96
N THR A 43 4.21 -2.71 10.63
CA THR A 43 5.03 -3.43 11.59
C THR A 43 5.08 -4.90 11.21
N SER A 44 6.28 -5.42 10.95
CA SER A 44 6.44 -6.82 10.55
C SER A 44 5.98 -7.76 11.66
N THR A 45 5.29 -8.82 11.27
CA THR A 45 4.92 -9.94 12.14
C THR A 45 5.56 -11.26 11.70
N SER A 46 6.46 -11.20 10.71
CA SER A 46 7.12 -12.35 10.11
C SER A 46 8.64 -12.28 10.30
N GLU A 47 9.35 -13.29 9.80
CA GLU A 47 10.82 -13.30 9.74
C GLU A 47 11.38 -12.30 8.71
N HIS A 48 10.54 -11.78 7.81
CA HIS A 48 10.92 -10.74 6.86
C HIS A 48 11.01 -9.38 7.55
N ASP A 49 12.04 -8.61 7.20
CA ASP A 49 12.20 -7.26 7.73
C ASP A 49 11.15 -6.30 7.13
N GLU A 50 10.84 -5.26 7.90
CA GLU A 50 9.82 -4.26 7.53
C GLU A 50 10.14 -3.53 6.22
N THR A 51 11.42 -3.36 5.88
CA THR A 51 11.83 -2.65 4.66
C THR A 51 11.51 -3.47 3.43
N THR A 52 11.76 -4.79 3.50
CA THR A 52 11.39 -5.72 2.43
C THR A 52 9.88 -5.73 2.23
N ILE A 53 9.10 -5.89 3.30
CA ILE A 53 7.63 -5.90 3.22
C ILE A 53 7.10 -4.58 2.66
N ALA A 54 7.65 -3.45 3.13
CA ALA A 54 7.24 -2.13 2.69
C ALA A 54 7.44 -1.94 1.17
N ARG A 55 8.59 -2.33 0.64
CA ARG A 55 8.89 -2.24 -0.80
C ARG A 55 7.97 -3.10 -1.66
N GLU A 56 7.71 -4.33 -1.22
CA GLU A 56 6.79 -5.22 -1.93
C GLU A 56 5.35 -4.70 -1.90
N LEU A 57 4.91 -4.11 -0.77
CA LEU A 57 3.63 -3.45 -0.66
C LEU A 57 3.53 -2.24 -1.60
N GLU A 58 4.56 -1.38 -1.66
CA GLU A 58 4.62 -0.25 -2.58
C GLU A 58 4.50 -0.69 -4.04
N ASN A 59 5.22 -1.75 -4.44
CA ASN A 59 5.17 -2.31 -5.78
C ASN A 59 3.77 -2.86 -6.11
N TYR A 60 3.15 -3.57 -5.17
CA TYR A 60 1.79 -4.08 -5.33
C TYR A 60 0.78 -2.94 -5.50
N ALA A 61 0.84 -1.93 -4.63
CA ALA A 61 -0.06 -0.77 -4.66
C ALA A 61 0.08 0.01 -5.98
N LEU A 62 1.30 0.15 -6.50
CA LEU A 62 1.55 0.78 -7.80
C LEU A 62 0.94 -0.03 -8.95
N GLY A 63 1.17 -1.35 -8.98
CA GLY A 63 0.61 -2.23 -10.00
C GLY A 63 -0.91 -2.21 -10.00
N ALA A 64 -1.53 -2.36 -8.83
CA ALA A 64 -2.98 -2.31 -8.68
C ALA A 64 -3.57 -0.95 -9.09
N THR A 65 -2.87 0.16 -8.81
CA THR A 65 -3.29 1.49 -9.27
C THR A 65 -3.29 1.59 -10.79
N VAL A 66 -2.22 1.12 -11.45
CA VAL A 66 -2.12 1.15 -12.92
C VAL A 66 -3.22 0.30 -13.57
N GLU A 67 -3.47 -0.90 -13.05
CA GLU A 67 -4.53 -1.78 -13.57
C GLU A 67 -5.93 -1.17 -13.38
N GLU A 68 -6.19 -0.51 -12.24
CA GLU A 68 -7.45 0.20 -12.02
C GLU A 68 -7.62 1.37 -13.03
N GLY A 69 -6.57 2.15 -13.25
CA GLY A 69 -6.59 3.25 -14.23
C GLY A 69 -6.84 2.76 -15.67
N ARG A 70 -6.31 1.59 -16.03
CA ARG A 70 -6.60 0.93 -17.32
C ARG A 70 -8.05 0.47 -17.42
N ALA A 71 -8.59 -0.14 -16.36
CA ALA A 71 -9.97 -0.62 -16.33
C ALA A 71 -11.01 0.51 -16.39
N GLY A 72 -10.70 1.69 -15.85
CA GLY A 72 -11.56 2.88 -15.91
C GLY A 72 -11.53 3.66 -17.23
N SER A 73 -10.67 3.26 -18.18
CA SER A 73 -10.49 3.92 -19.49
C SER A 73 -11.27 3.23 -20.63
N VAL A 74 -12.19 2.31 -20.30
CA VAL A 74 -13.03 1.54 -21.24
C VAL A 74 -14.47 2.04 -21.22
#